data_AF-A0A7W2BMF5-F1
#
_entry.id   AF-A0A7W2BMF5-F1
#
_cell.length_a   1.000
_cell.length_b   1.000
_cell.length_c   1.000
_cell.angle_alpha   90.00
_cell.angle_beta   90.00
_cell.angle_gamma   90.00
#
_symmetry.space_group_name_H-M   'P 1'
#
loop_
_entity.id
_entity.type
_entity.pdbx_description
1 polymer ?
#
loop_
_entity_poly.entity_id
_entity_poly.type
_entity_poly.pdbx_seq_one_letter_code
_entity_poly.pdbx_strand_id
1 'polypeptide(L)' 'LSLPGVSASVGEMIAALERIGGQEVVCLIREEPDELVQKVVMGWPKRFNPVLAEKLGFRAETSFDAIIRAYLDDDFAK' A
#
# COMPACT_ATOMS: atom_id res chain seq x y z
N LEU A 1 -2.36 -11.09 17.01
CA LEU A 1 -1.51 -9.88 17.07
C LEU A 1 -1.68 -9.15 15.73
N SER A 2 -2.07 -7.88 15.72
CA SER A 2 -2.05 -7.08 14.49
C SER A 2 -0.70 -6.39 14.38
N LEU A 3 -0.01 -6.57 13.25
CA LEU A 3 1.26 -5.91 12.99
C LEU A 3 1.02 -4.45 12.56
N PRO A 4 1.98 -3.54 12.83
CA PRO A 4 1.91 -2.17 12.32
C PRO A 4 2.00 -2.17 10.79
N GLY A 5 1.41 -1.15 10.18
CA GLY A 5 1.42 -0.99 8.72
C GLY A 5 0.67 0.27 8.30
N VAL A 6 0.71 0.53 6.99
CA VAL A 6 0.02 1.67 6.38
C VAL A 6 -1.37 1.26 5.91
N SER A 7 -2.38 2.04 6.29
CA SER A 7 -3.71 1.97 5.67
C SER A 7 -3.81 3.08 4.63
N ALA A 8 -3.92 2.71 3.36
CA ALA A 8 -4.05 3.62 2.24
C ALA A 8 -5.20 3.16 1.34
N SER A 9 -5.90 4.13 0.76
CA SER A 9 -6.83 3.92 -0.35
C SER A 9 -6.09 3.70 -1.66
N VAL A 10 -6.76 3.09 -2.64
CA VAL A 10 -6.21 2.92 -4.00
C VAL A 10 -5.80 4.27 -4.61
N GLY A 11 -6.58 5.33 -4.40
CA GLY A 11 -6.22 6.67 -4.86
C GLY A 11 -4.93 7.22 -4.23
N GLU A 12 -4.72 7.01 -2.94
CA GLU A 12 -3.47 7.39 -2.26
C GLU A 12 -2.27 6.59 -2.78
N MET A 13 -2.48 5.30 -3.10
CA MET A 13 -1.45 4.44 -3.70
C MET A 13 -1.06 4.93 -5.10
N ILE A 14 -2.04 5.28 -5.95
CA ILE A 14 -1.79 5.81 -7.30
C ILE A 14 -1.07 7.16 -7.22
N ALA A 15 -1.50 8.06 -6.32
CA ALA A 15 -0.83 9.34 -6.14
C ALA A 15 0.62 9.19 -5.63
N ALA A 16 0.89 8.20 -4.78
CA ALA A 16 2.26 7.87 -4.36
C ALA A 16 3.11 7.33 -5.51
N LEU A 17 2.51 6.48 -6.36
CA LEU A 17 3.15 5.98 -7.57
C LEU A 17 3.49 7.11 -8.54
N GLU A 18 2.58 8.07 -8.74
CA GLU A 18 2.83 9.25 -9.57
C GLU A 18 4.03 10.06 -9.06
N ARG A 19 4.08 10.32 -7.75
CA ARG A 19 5.17 11.10 -7.12
C ARG A 19 6.54 10.46 -7.29
N ILE A 20 6.62 9.13 -7.29
CA ILE A 20 7.91 8.40 -7.27
C ILE A 20 8.28 7.85 -8.65
N GLY A 21 7.34 7.21 -9.33
CA GLY A 21 7.53 6.59 -10.65
C GLY A 21 7.18 7.51 -11.82
N GLY A 22 6.54 8.66 -11.57
CA GLY A 22 6.15 9.61 -12.61
C GLY A 22 4.84 9.26 -13.32
N GLN A 23 4.35 10.21 -14.12
CA GLN A 23 3.06 10.11 -14.80
C GLN A 23 2.99 8.96 -15.81
N GLU A 24 4.10 8.67 -16.50
CA GLU A 24 4.15 7.60 -17.50
C GLU A 24 3.84 6.22 -16.89
N VAL A 25 4.29 5.97 -15.66
CA VAL A 25 4.01 4.72 -14.94
C VAL A 25 2.55 4.64 -14.53
N VAL A 26 1.96 5.74 -14.07
CA VAL A 26 0.53 5.80 -13.72
C VAL A 26 -0.36 5.58 -14.95
N CYS A 27 0.04 6.05 -16.12
CA CYS A 27 -0.68 5.81 -17.39
C CYS A 27 -0.76 4.32 -17.80
N LEU A 28 0.02 3.43 -17.16
CA LEU A 28 -0.08 1.98 -17.40
C LEU A 28 -1.26 1.34 -16.65
N ILE A 29 -1.84 2.03 -15.65
CA ILE A 29 -2.98 1.54 -14.89
C ILE A 29 -4.22 1.56 -15.78
N ARG A 30 -4.96 0.44 -15.77
CA ARG A 30 -6.27 0.32 -16.42
C ARG A 30 -7.35 0.14 -15.35
N GLU A 31 -8.35 0.99 -15.40
CA GLU A 31 -9.53 0.87 -14.54
C GLU A 31 -10.53 -0.11 -15.18
N GLU A 32 -10.52 -1.35 -14.69
CA GLU A 32 -11.43 -2.41 -15.13
C GLU A 32 -12.24 -2.91 -13.92
N PRO A 33 -13.47 -2.40 -13.72
CA PRO A 33 -14.29 -2.77 -12.56
C PRO A 33 -14.67 -4.26 -12.60
N ASP A 34 -14.31 -4.97 -11.53
CA ASP A 34 -14.73 -6.36 -11.29
C ASP A 34 -15.61 -6.44 -10.02
N GLU A 35 -16.88 -6.78 -10.20
CA GLU A 35 -17.86 -6.86 -9.11
C GLU A 35 -17.54 -7.94 -8.06
N LEU A 36 -16.94 -9.06 -8.48
CA LEU A 36 -16.57 -10.15 -7.57
C LEU A 36 -15.41 -9.70 -6.70
N VAL A 37 -14.37 -9.12 -7.30
CA VAL A 37 -13.21 -8.59 -6.58
C VAL A 37 -13.64 -7.50 -5.61
N GLN A 38 -14.48 -6.57 -6.05
CA GLN A 38 -15.00 -5.51 -5.19
C GLN A 38 -15.76 -6.07 -3.98
N LYS A 39 -16.66 -7.05 -4.17
CA LYS A 39 -17.39 -7.69 -3.06
C LYS A 39 -16.45 -8.32 -2.04
N VAL A 40 -15.41 -9.02 -2.50
CA VAL A 40 -14.41 -9.64 -1.61
C VAL A 40 -13.63 -8.57 -0.85
N VAL A 41 -13.06 -7.59 -1.54
CA VAL A 41 -12.19 -6.56 -0.95
C VAL A 41 -12.96 -5.64 -0.02
N MET A 42 -14.23 -5.33 -0.30
CA MET A 42 -15.08 -4.53 0.60
C MET A 42 -15.31 -5.19 1.96
N GLY A 43 -15.21 -6.53 2.03
CA GLY A 43 -15.30 -7.28 3.29
C GLY A 43 -14.02 -7.24 4.13
N TRP A 44 -12.90 -6.74 3.59
CA TRP A 44 -11.63 -6.75 4.31
C TRP A 44 -11.54 -5.64 5.36
N PRO A 45 -10.94 -5.93 6.53
CA PRO A 45 -10.67 -4.91 7.55
C PRO A 45 -9.66 -3.86 7.02
N LYS A 46 -10.02 -2.57 7.16
CA LYS A 46 -9.27 -1.47 6.54
C LYS A 46 -8.18 -0.87 7.42
N ARG A 47 -8.42 -0.80 8.73
CA ARG A 47 -7.49 -0.21 9.72
C ARG A 47 -7.37 -1.14 10.92
N PHE A 48 -6.14 -1.44 11.27
CA PHE A 48 -5.81 -2.21 12.46
C PHE A 48 -5.27 -1.29 13.54
N ASN A 49 -5.46 -1.68 14.81
CA ASN A 49 -4.82 -1.04 15.95
C ASN A 49 -3.68 -1.94 16.48
N PRO A 50 -2.42 -1.67 16.10
CA PRO A 50 -1.29 -2.57 16.36
C PRO A 50 -0.56 -2.29 17.69
N VAL A 51 -1.21 -1.68 18.69
CA VAL A 51 -0.59 -1.26 19.96
C VAL A 51 0.31 -2.31 20.61
N LEU A 52 -0.10 -3.59 20.60
CA LEU A 52 0.71 -4.65 21.20
C LEU A 52 2.00 -4.92 20.40
N ALA A 53 1.94 -4.89 19.07
CA ALA A 53 3.11 -5.10 18.22
C ALA A 53 4.08 -3.92 18.34
N GLU A 54 3.57 -2.70 18.37
CA GLU A 54 4.40 -1.50 18.59
C GLU A 54 5.13 -1.55 19.95
N LYS A 55 4.43 -1.97 21.02
CA LYS A 55 5.04 -2.18 22.35
C LYS A 55 6.13 -3.25 22.36
N LEU A 56 6.02 -4.24 21.48
CA LEU A 56 7.02 -5.30 21.31
C LEU A 56 8.19 -4.87 20.39
N GLY A 57 8.20 -3.63 19.90
CA GLY A 57 9.28 -3.08 19.09
C GLY A 57 9.15 -3.29 17.59
N PHE A 58 8.04 -3.87 17.12
CA PHE A 58 7.77 -3.98 15.68
C PHE A 58 7.58 -2.59 15.07
N ARG A 59 8.14 -2.39 13.87
CA ARG A 59 7.97 -1.17 13.08
C ARG A 59 7.57 -1.54 11.66
N ALA A 60 6.92 -0.59 11.00
CA ALA A 60 6.56 -0.65 9.61
C ALA A 60 6.74 0.74 9.00
N GLU A 61 6.63 0.80 7.68
CA GLU A 61 6.58 2.05 6.93
C GLU A 61 5.40 2.91 7.39
N THR A 62 5.54 4.22 7.26
CA THR A 62 4.53 5.20 7.67
C THR A 62 3.79 5.84 6.51
N SER A 63 4.20 5.54 5.27
CA SER A 63 3.58 6.05 4.04
C SER A 63 3.72 5.05 2.90
N PHE A 64 2.82 5.11 1.93
CA PHE A 64 2.92 4.30 0.72
C PHE A 64 4.16 4.69 -0.13
N ASP A 65 4.58 5.96 -0.05
CA ASP A 65 5.82 6.45 -0.65
C ASP A 65 7.06 5.72 -0.11
N ALA A 66 7.08 5.36 1.18
CA ALA A 66 8.17 4.57 1.76
C ALA A 66 8.15 3.12 1.26
N ILE A 67 6.96 2.54 1.08
CA ILE A 67 6.79 1.18 0.54
C ILE A 67 7.30 1.09 -0.90
N ILE A 68 6.97 2.07 -1.75
CA ILE A 68 7.46 2.10 -3.13
C ILE A 68 8.98 2.22 -3.17
N ARG A 69 9.58 3.07 -2.32
CA ARG A 69 11.05 3.19 -2.24
C ARG A 69 11.71 1.89 -1.78
N ALA A 70 11.16 1.23 -0.76
CA ALA A 70 11.66 -0.06 -0.32
C ALA A 70 11.65 -1.10 -1.45
N TYR A 71 10.57 -1.16 -2.23
CA TYR A 71 10.50 -2.04 -3.41
C TYR A 71 11.56 -1.70 -4.48
N LEU A 72 11.80 -0.41 -4.73
CA LEU A 72 12.84 0.02 -5.68
C LEU A 72 14.24 -0.40 -5.22
N ASP A 73 14.52 -0.26 -3.93
CA ASP A 73 15.83 -0.57 -3.34
C ASP A 73 16.07 -2.09 -3.27
N ASP A 74 15.05 -2.87 -2.91
CA ASP A 74 15.20 -4.29 -2.59
C ASP A 74 14.95 -5.21 -3.78
N ASP A 75 13.99 -4.90 -4.66
CA ASP A 75 13.47 -5.85 -5.64
C ASP A 75 13.57 -5.36 -7.09
N PHE A 76 13.36 -4.07 -7.35
CA PHE A 76 13.22 -3.58 -8.72
C PHE A 76 14.48 -3.72 -9.59
N ALA A 77 15.66 -3.73 -8.98
CA ALA A 77 16.93 -3.87 -9.68
C ALA A 77 17.37 -5.34 -9.91
N LYS A 78 16.61 -6.32 -9.42
CA LYS A 78 16.88 -7.77 -9.58
C LYS A 78 16.20 -8.33 -10.82
#